data_AF-A0A389MC49-F1
#
_entry.id   AF-A0A389MC49-F1
#
_cell.length_a   1.000
_cell.length_b   1.000
_cell.length_c   1.000
_cell.angle_alpha   90.00
_cell.angle_beta   90.00
_cell.angle_gamma   90.00
#
_symmetry.space_group_name_H-M   'P 1'
#
loop_
_entity.id
_entity.type
_entity.pdbx_description
1 polymer ?
#
loop_
_entity_poly.entity_id
_entity_poly.type
_entity_poly.pdbx_seq_one_letter_code
_entity_poly.pdbx_strand_id
1 'polypeptide(L)' 'MGLKQSTVSGFENHPDGTHLETLFKLLAAQDLELQLVPRNGPVEDKTSWDQEW' A
#
# COMPACT_ATOMS: atom_id res chain seq x y z
N MET A 1 14.19 -4.13 10.90
CA MET A 1 13.90 -3.11 9.86
C MET A 1 15.20 -2.78 9.14
N GLY A 2 15.33 -3.16 7.87
CA GLY A 2 16.57 -3.02 7.10
C GLY A 2 16.62 -1.81 6.15
N LEU A 3 15.69 -0.86 6.29
CA LEU A 3 15.62 0.35 5.47
C LEU A 3 16.25 1.52 6.22
N LYS A 4 17.01 2.37 5.52
CA LYS A 4 17.50 3.62 6.09
C LYS A 4 16.32 4.58 6.27
N GLN A 5 16.34 5.39 7.33
CA GLN A 5 15.31 6.42 7.52
C GLN A 5 15.24 7.39 6.34
N SER A 6 16.38 7.72 5.72
CA SER A 6 16.44 8.53 4.50
C SER A 6 15.64 7.92 3.34
N THR A 7 15.53 6.59 3.28
CA THR A 7 14.72 5.88 2.29
C THR A 7 13.22 6.03 2.58
N VAL A 8 12.82 5.98 3.85
CA VAL A 8 11.42 6.23 4.26
C VAL A 8 11.03 7.67 3.93
N SER A 9 11.86 8.63 4.34
CA SER A 9 11.63 10.06 4.07
C SER A 9 11.63 10.39 2.57
N GLY A 10 12.51 9.74 1.79
CA GLY A 10 12.54 9.89 0.34
C GLY A 10 11.28 9.34 -0.32
N PHE A 11 10.78 8.19 0.11
CA PHE A 11 9.51 7.63 -0.36
C PHE A 11 8.33 8.57 -0.09
N GLU A 12 8.23 9.11 1.13
CA GLU A 12 7.12 9.98 1.54
C GLU A 12 7.09 11.32 0.77
N ASN A 13 8.24 11.91 0.49
CA ASN A 13 8.33 13.24 -0.13
C ASN A 13 8.52 13.21 -1.66
N HIS A 14 9.16 12.16 -2.20
CA HIS A 14 9.56 12.05 -3.60
C HIS A 14 9.38 10.61 -4.14
N PRO A 15 8.13 10.13 -4.27
CA PRO A 15 7.86 8.73 -4.55
C PRO A 15 8.21 8.27 -5.98
N ASP A 16 8.33 9.17 -6.96
CA ASP A 16 8.45 8.84 -8.39
C ASP A 16 9.65 7.94 -8.74
N GLY A 17 10.74 8.04 -7.97
CA GLY A 17 11.94 7.21 -8.13
C GLY A 17 11.99 5.98 -7.22
N THR A 18 10.92 5.68 -6.48
CA THR A 18 10.91 4.60 -5.51
C THR A 18 10.97 3.25 -6.20
N HIS A 19 11.95 2.44 -5.83
CA HIS A 19 12.02 1.03 -6.25
C HIS A 19 10.83 0.25 -5.67
N LEU A 20 10.17 -0.58 -6.48
CA LEU A 20 9.05 -1.42 -6.02
C LEU A 20 9.41 -2.29 -4.80
N GLU A 21 10.65 -2.76 -4.70
CA GLU A 21 11.14 -3.49 -3.52
C GLU A 21 10.98 -2.67 -2.23
N THR A 22 11.29 -1.37 -2.26
CA THR A 22 11.11 -0.46 -1.12
C THR A 22 9.64 -0.36 -0.75
N LEU A 23 8.74 -0.20 -1.74
CA LEU A 23 7.30 -0.17 -1.51
C LEU A 23 6.83 -1.45 -0.78
N PHE A 24 7.19 -2.63 -1.28
CA PHE A 24 6.79 -3.89 -0.66
C PHE A 24 7.37 -4.09 0.74
N LYS A 25 8.63 -3.67 0.98
CA LYS A 25 9.22 -3.71 2.33
C LYS A 25 8.49 -2.78 3.31
N LEU A 26 8.03 -1.61 2.85
CA LEU A 26 7.26 -0.68 3.67
C LEU A 26 5.88 -1.24 3.99
N LEU A 27 5.18 -1.80 2.99
CA LEU A 27 3.87 -2.44 3.20
C LEU A 27 3.97 -3.59 4.21
N ALA A 28 4.94 -4.50 4.03
CA ALA A 28 5.16 -5.62 4.94
C ALA A 28 5.52 -5.19 6.37
N ALA A 29 6.28 -4.09 6.51
CA ALA A 29 6.63 -3.56 7.83
C ALA A 29 5.42 -2.98 8.59
N GLN A 30 4.36 -2.61 7.87
CA GLN A 30 3.14 -2.00 8.41
C GLN A 30 1.94 -2.97 8.39
N ASP A 31 2.16 -4.24 8.08
CA ASP A 31 1.12 -5.26 7.94
C ASP A 31 0.02 -4.87 6.93
N LEU A 32 0.45 -4.30 5.79
CA LEU A 32 -0.41 -3.86 4.70
C LEU A 32 -0.24 -4.73 3.45
N GLU A 33 -1.29 -4.82 2.65
CA GLU A 33 -1.28 -5.47 1.33
C GLU A 33 -1.60 -4.48 0.20
N LEU A 34 -1.18 -4.82 -1.03
CA LEU A 34 -1.48 -4.06 -2.24
C LEU A 34 -2.41 -4.89 -3.14
N GLN A 35 -3.54 -4.31 -3.53
CA GLN A 35 -4.48 -4.90 -4.49
C GLN A 35 -4.51 -4.08 -5.78
N LEU A 36 -4.36 -4.75 -6.94
CA LEU A 36 -4.55 -4.13 -8.24
C LEU A 36 -6.00 -4.27 -8.68
N VAL A 37 -6.64 -3.15 -9.00
CA VAL A 37 -8.04 -3.11 -9.45
C VAL A 37 -8.13 -2.45 -10.83
N PRO A 38 -9.15 -2.79 -11.65
CA PRO A 38 -9.39 -2.08 -12.91
C PRO A 38 -9.63 -0.58 -12.65
N ARG A 39 -8.96 0.30 -13.43
CA ARG A 39 -9.02 1.76 -13.23
C ARG A 39 -10.44 2.34 -13.28
N ASN A 40 -11.31 1.75 -14.10
CA ASN A 40 -12.72 2.12 -14.25
C ASN A 40 -13.65 0.93 -13.92
N GLY A 41 -13.21 0.02 -13.04
CA GLY A 41 -14.05 -1.08 -12.57
C GLY A 41 -15.19 -0.58 -11.68
N PRO A 42 -16.28 -1.35 -11.52
CA PRO A 42 -17.25 -1.04 -10.48
C PRO A 42 -16.52 -0.95 -9.13
N VAL A 43 -16.79 0.11 -8.36
CA VAL A 43 -16.32 0.20 -6.98
C VAL A 43 -17.08 -0.88 -6.22
N GLU A 44 -16.48 -2.05 -6.05
CA GLU A 44 -16.98 -3.04 -5.11
C GLU A 44 -16.73 -2.48 -3.72
N ASP A 45 -17.78 -1.92 -3.10
CA ASP A 45 -17.79 -1.63 -1.68
C ASP A 45 -17.59 -2.94 -0.92
N LYS A 46 -16.34 -3.24 -0.58
CA LYS A 46 -15.99 -4.34 0.33
C LYS A 46 -16.48 -4.11 1.77
N THR A 47 -17.33 -3.11 1.99
CA THR A 47 -17.91 -2.70 3.27
C THR A 47 -19.42 -2.98 3.35
N SER A 48 -19.98 -3.87 2.51
CA SER A 48 -21.32 -4.44 2.81
C SER A 48 -21.17 -5.44 3.95
N TRP A 49 -21.24 -4.92 5.17
CA TRP A 49 -21.28 -5.70 6.39
C TRP A 49 -22.73 -6.16 6.62
N ASP A 50 -23.10 -7.31 6.05
CA ASP A 50 -24.48 -7.84 6.08
C ASP A 50 -24.73 -8.81 7.25
N GLN A 51 -24.02 -8.67 8.38
CA GLN A 51 -24.22 -9.54 9.53
C GLN A 51 -25.22 -8.90 10.52
N GLU A 52 -26.51 -9.19 10.31
CA GLU A 52 -27.56 -9.08 11.34
C GLU A 52 -27.54 -10.34 12.23
N TRP A 53 -26.56 -10.48 13.13
CA TRP A 53 -26.61 -11.44 14.24
C TRP A 53 -25.93 -10.89 15.48
#